data_AF-A0A9D5IHX6-F1
#
_entry.id   AF-A0A9D5IHX6-F1
#
_cell.length_a   1.000
_cell.length_b   1.000
_cell.length_c   1.000
_cell.angle_alpha   90.00
_cell.angle_beta   90.00
_cell.angle_gamma   90.00
#
_symmetry.space_group_name_H-M   'P 1'
#
loop_
_entity.id
_entity.type
_entity.pdbx_description
1 polymer ?
#
loop_
_entity_poly.entity_id
_entity_poly.type
_entity_poly.pdbx_seq_one_letter_code
_entity_poly.pdbx_strand_id
1 'polypeptide(L)'
;FLSQKFKPRAISDTGYPSRVAIYGGNIPGYMKNNDYVGKIWDYQQEFANYYANSGQIKPGFLGFEWIPASEAYFQDSTGTNQFVFPADQITFMPELTKATYTFYRGSKKVPTQFGPLPTGEAALKAYSEVFGRGRYAYIPMGGTFRIIDVAFTTFLSRFKVPGAVYLLDTTP
;
A
#
# COMPACT_ATOMS: atom_id res chain seq x y z
N PHE A 1 25.22 -10.42 -4.80
CA PHE A 1 25.50 -9.59 -3.59
C PHE A 1 24.25 -9.36 -2.73
N LEU A 2 23.19 -8.71 -3.26
CA LEU A 2 21.95 -8.45 -2.50
C LEU A 2 21.30 -9.73 -1.96
N SER A 3 21.03 -10.74 -2.79
CA SER A 3 20.44 -12.00 -2.31
C SER A 3 21.31 -12.76 -1.29
N GLN A 4 22.64 -12.64 -1.38
CA GLN A 4 23.59 -13.40 -0.55
C GLN A 4 23.91 -12.75 0.79
N LYS A 5 23.80 -11.42 0.92
CA LYS A 5 24.07 -10.72 2.19
C LYS A 5 22.82 -10.16 2.85
N PHE A 6 21.86 -9.68 2.05
CA PHE A 6 20.67 -9.02 2.58
C PHE A 6 19.60 -10.03 3.04
N LYS A 7 19.34 -11.10 2.28
CA LYS A 7 18.34 -12.10 2.68
C LYS A 7 18.71 -12.86 3.96
N PRO A 8 19.96 -13.31 4.18
CA PRO A 8 20.34 -13.93 5.45
C PRO A 8 20.20 -12.97 6.64
N ARG A 9 20.50 -11.67 6.44
CA ARG A 9 20.31 -10.65 7.47
C ARG A 9 18.82 -10.42 7.81
N ALA A 10 17.96 -10.35 6.81
CA ALA A 10 16.52 -10.24 7.06
C ALA A 10 15.97 -11.44 7.87
N ILE A 11 16.50 -12.64 7.61
CA ILE A 11 16.16 -13.84 8.39
C ILE A 11 16.73 -13.75 9.81
N SER A 12 17.97 -13.29 10.01
CA SER A 12 18.54 -13.16 11.36
C SER A 12 17.80 -12.15 12.22
N ASP A 13 17.35 -11.06 11.62
CA ASP A 13 16.79 -9.93 12.36
C ASP A 13 15.33 -10.20 12.76
N THR A 14 14.54 -10.84 11.88
CA THR A 14 13.09 -11.01 12.13
C THR A 14 12.54 -12.42 11.86
N GLY A 15 13.34 -13.36 11.36
CA GLY A 15 12.87 -14.69 10.96
C GLY A 15 12.02 -14.70 9.69
N TYR A 16 11.84 -13.55 9.02
CA TYR A 16 11.05 -13.41 7.81
C TYR A 16 11.96 -13.03 6.64
N PRO A 17 12.14 -13.92 5.64
CA PRO A 17 12.98 -13.62 4.50
C PRO A 17 12.36 -12.51 3.64
N SER A 18 13.15 -11.52 3.26
CA SER A 18 12.73 -10.53 2.28
C SER A 18 12.56 -11.19 0.91
N ARG A 19 11.38 -11.03 0.32
CA ARG A 19 11.00 -11.64 -0.97
C ARG A 19 10.53 -10.62 -2.00
N VAL A 20 9.96 -9.52 -1.55
CA VAL A 20 9.40 -8.47 -2.42
C VAL A 20 10.28 -7.24 -2.36
N ALA A 21 10.47 -6.59 -3.50
CA ALA A 21 11.14 -5.31 -3.65
C ALA A 21 10.19 -4.32 -4.35
N ILE A 22 9.69 -3.36 -3.58
CA ILE A 22 8.88 -2.26 -4.11
C ILE A 22 9.82 -1.13 -4.51
N TYR A 23 9.65 -0.55 -5.70
CA TYR A 23 10.57 0.46 -6.22
C TYR A 23 9.87 1.71 -6.76
N GLY A 24 10.53 2.86 -6.60
CA GLY A 24 10.13 4.14 -7.15
C GLY A 24 10.49 4.31 -8.63
N GLY A 25 9.92 5.33 -9.27
CA GLY A 25 10.00 5.51 -10.73
C GLY A 25 11.40 5.66 -11.32
N ASN A 26 12.38 6.15 -10.55
CA ASN A 26 13.74 6.40 -11.05
C ASN A 26 14.66 5.16 -10.93
N ILE A 27 14.30 4.21 -10.07
CA ILE A 27 15.10 3.01 -9.78
C ILE A 27 15.45 2.20 -11.03
N PRO A 28 14.55 1.95 -12.00
CA PRO A 28 14.91 1.20 -13.19
C PRO A 28 16.00 1.90 -14.01
N GLY A 29 15.99 3.24 -14.06
CA GLY A 29 17.05 4.03 -14.69
C GLY A 29 18.38 3.93 -13.95
N TYR A 30 18.37 4.01 -12.63
CA TYR A 30 19.57 3.86 -11.80
C TYR A 30 20.19 2.46 -11.90
N MET A 31 19.36 1.42 -11.95
CA MET A 31 19.80 0.05 -12.17
C MET A 31 20.47 -0.13 -13.54
N LYS A 32 19.93 0.50 -14.60
CA LYS A 32 20.53 0.48 -15.93
C LYS A 32 21.91 1.13 -15.96
N ASN A 33 22.06 2.26 -15.28
CA ASN A 33 23.31 3.04 -15.29
C ASN A 33 24.37 2.49 -14.31
N ASN A 34 24.05 1.43 -13.56
CA ASN A 34 24.98 0.81 -12.63
C ASN A 34 25.86 -0.24 -13.34
N ASP A 35 27.17 -0.02 -13.38
CA ASP A 35 28.13 -0.90 -14.08
C ASP A 35 28.08 -2.37 -13.64
N TYR A 36 27.76 -2.63 -12.37
CA TYR A 36 27.65 -4.00 -11.86
C TYR A 36 26.36 -4.68 -12.31
N VAL A 37 25.24 -3.96 -12.28
CA VAL A 37 23.93 -4.47 -12.70
C VAL A 37 23.86 -4.61 -14.22
N GLY A 38 24.42 -3.66 -14.98
CA GLY A 38 24.54 -3.73 -16.43
C GLY A 38 25.28 -4.98 -16.90
N LYS A 39 26.39 -5.34 -16.24
CA LYS A 39 27.11 -6.59 -16.53
C LYS A 39 26.28 -7.85 -16.27
N ILE A 40 25.35 -7.83 -15.30
CA ILE A 40 24.47 -8.99 -15.05
C ILE A 40 23.50 -9.17 -16.22
N TRP A 41 23.01 -8.09 -16.80
CA TRP A 41 22.11 -8.13 -17.96
C TRP A 41 22.77 -8.71 -19.20
N ASP A 42 24.08 -8.51 -19.39
CA ASP A 42 24.83 -9.15 -20.48
C ASP A 42 24.74 -10.68 -20.43
N TYR A 43 24.70 -11.26 -19.22
CA TYR A 43 24.59 -12.70 -19.00
C TYR A 43 23.15 -13.20 -18.83
N GLN A 44 22.18 -12.31 -18.65
CA GLN A 44 20.77 -12.65 -18.44
C GLN A 44 19.88 -11.81 -19.36
N GLN A 45 20.01 -12.06 -20.66
CA GLN A 45 19.36 -11.29 -21.72
C GLN A 45 17.83 -11.22 -21.58
N GLU A 46 17.19 -12.21 -20.98
CA GLU A 46 15.74 -12.17 -20.72
C GLU A 46 15.32 -10.94 -19.88
N PHE A 47 16.09 -10.61 -18.84
CA PHE A 47 15.82 -9.44 -18.00
C PHE A 47 16.11 -8.13 -18.73
N ALA A 48 17.19 -8.11 -19.51
CA ALA A 48 17.57 -6.96 -20.33
C ALA A 48 16.49 -6.65 -21.38
N ASN A 49 16.01 -7.68 -22.09
CA ASN A 49 14.98 -7.56 -23.11
C ASN A 49 13.64 -7.11 -22.51
N TYR A 50 13.27 -7.62 -21.33
CA TYR A 50 12.08 -7.18 -20.63
C TYR A 50 12.15 -5.69 -20.28
N TYR A 51 13.29 -5.26 -19.72
CA TYR A 51 13.51 -3.85 -19.40
C TYR A 51 13.49 -2.97 -20.66
N ALA A 52 14.13 -3.38 -21.75
CA ALA A 52 14.14 -2.63 -23.01
C ALA A 52 12.73 -2.42 -23.59
N ASN A 53 11.83 -3.39 -23.41
CA ASN A 53 10.47 -3.32 -23.91
C ASN A 53 9.48 -2.59 -22.97
N SER A 54 9.70 -2.67 -21.65
CA SER A 54 8.74 -2.18 -20.65
C SER A 54 9.20 -0.98 -19.84
N GLY A 55 10.51 -0.70 -19.80
CA GLY A 55 11.12 0.24 -18.86
C GLY A 55 11.08 -0.22 -17.40
N GLN A 56 10.65 -1.45 -17.11
CA GLN A 56 10.44 -1.97 -15.77
C GLN A 56 11.41 -3.09 -15.40
N ILE A 57 11.57 -3.33 -14.09
CA ILE A 57 12.37 -4.44 -13.57
C ILE A 57 11.49 -5.69 -13.54
N LYS A 58 11.90 -6.74 -14.26
CA LYS A 58 11.14 -7.99 -14.31
C LYS A 58 11.12 -8.71 -12.94
N PRO A 59 9.99 -9.33 -12.56
CA PRO A 59 9.93 -10.30 -11.48
C PRO A 59 11.03 -11.36 -11.54
N GLY A 60 11.59 -11.70 -10.38
CA GLY A 60 12.67 -12.69 -10.23
C GLY A 60 14.08 -12.13 -10.41
N PHE A 61 14.25 -10.92 -10.93
CA PHE A 61 15.57 -10.29 -11.04
C PHE A 61 16.23 -10.17 -9.66
N LEU A 62 17.51 -10.55 -9.54
CA LEU A 62 18.23 -10.64 -8.25
C LEU A 62 17.52 -11.48 -7.16
N GLY A 63 16.58 -12.33 -7.56
CA GLY A 63 15.80 -13.20 -6.67
C GLY A 63 14.69 -12.50 -5.88
N PHE A 64 14.24 -11.32 -6.30
CA PHE A 64 13.11 -10.62 -5.67
C PHE A 64 11.91 -10.52 -6.62
N GLU A 65 10.72 -10.47 -6.05
CA GLU A 65 9.52 -10.03 -6.76
C GLU A 65 9.52 -8.50 -6.81
N TRP A 66 9.76 -7.93 -7.99
CA TRP A 66 9.86 -6.48 -8.18
C TRP A 66 8.50 -5.88 -8.51
N ILE A 67 8.05 -4.90 -7.72
CA ILE A 67 6.74 -4.26 -7.86
C ILE A 67 6.94 -2.74 -8.04
N PRO A 68 6.50 -2.15 -9.17
CA PRO A 68 6.56 -0.70 -9.36
C PRO A 68 5.55 0.00 -8.45
N ALA A 69 5.98 1.07 -7.77
CA ALA A 69 5.10 1.91 -6.95
C ALA A 69 4.87 3.31 -7.53
N SER A 70 5.44 3.62 -8.70
CA SER A 70 5.27 4.90 -9.40
C SER A 70 3.85 5.16 -9.88
N GLU A 71 2.97 4.16 -9.86
CA GLU A 71 1.56 4.30 -10.27
C GLU A 71 0.67 4.91 -9.18
N ALA A 72 1.16 4.96 -7.93
CA ALA A 72 0.42 5.53 -6.81
C ALA A 72 0.71 7.03 -6.66
N TYR A 73 -0.21 7.88 -7.09
CA TYR A 73 -0.13 9.34 -6.96
C TYR A 73 -1.48 9.97 -6.59
N PHE A 74 -1.44 11.19 -6.09
CA PHE A 74 -2.61 12.04 -5.87
C PHE A 74 -2.33 13.47 -6.32
N GLN A 75 -3.36 14.21 -6.71
CA GLN A 75 -3.22 15.61 -7.06
C GLN A 75 -3.39 16.46 -5.80
N ASP A 76 -2.44 17.35 -5.53
CA ASP A 76 -2.52 18.30 -4.43
C ASP A 76 -3.41 19.53 -4.78
N SER A 77 -3.61 20.43 -3.82
CA SER A 77 -4.43 21.63 -3.99
C SER A 77 -3.90 22.63 -5.01
N THR A 78 -2.64 22.49 -5.45
CA THR A 78 -2.00 23.33 -6.47
C THR A 78 -2.13 22.74 -7.88
N GLY A 79 -2.71 21.55 -8.00
CA GLY A 79 -2.83 20.84 -9.27
C GLY A 79 -1.61 19.97 -9.59
N THR A 80 -0.64 19.84 -8.68
CA THR A 80 0.57 19.04 -8.89
C THR A 80 0.36 17.59 -8.48
N ASN A 81 0.86 16.65 -9.28
CA ASN A 81 0.84 15.23 -8.93
C ASN A 81 1.93 14.93 -7.90
N GLN A 82 1.53 14.46 -6.73
CA GLN A 82 2.39 13.98 -5.66
C GLN A 82 2.38 12.45 -5.66
N PHE A 83 3.56 11.84 -5.72
CA PHE A 83 3.70 10.39 -5.65
C PHE A 83 3.67 9.91 -4.20
N VAL A 84 2.89 8.86 -3.93
CA VAL A 84 2.76 8.26 -2.60
C VAL A 84 4.05 7.54 -2.19
N PHE A 85 4.77 7.00 -3.16
CA PHE A 85 6.05 6.31 -2.96
C PHE A 85 7.19 7.15 -3.54
N PRO A 86 8.28 7.39 -2.80
CA PRO A 86 9.41 8.20 -3.29
C PRO A 86 10.03 7.61 -4.56
N ALA A 87 10.40 8.46 -5.51
CA ALA A 87 10.93 8.03 -6.81
C ALA A 87 12.28 7.30 -6.71
N ASP A 88 13.10 7.67 -5.72
CA ASP A 88 14.49 7.23 -5.55
C ASP A 88 14.66 6.17 -4.44
N GLN A 89 13.58 5.47 -4.08
CA GLN A 89 13.60 4.49 -2.99
C GLN A 89 13.34 3.07 -3.48
N ILE A 90 13.97 2.10 -2.82
CA ILE A 90 13.61 0.68 -2.86
C ILE A 90 13.19 0.24 -1.46
N THR A 91 12.04 -0.39 -1.34
CA THR A 91 11.55 -0.98 -0.09
C THR A 91 11.54 -2.49 -0.21
N PHE A 92 12.36 -3.14 0.60
CA PHE A 92 12.42 -4.59 0.70
C PHE A 92 11.52 -5.07 1.83
N MET A 93 10.67 -6.06 1.54
CA MET A 93 9.74 -6.59 2.52
C MET A 93 9.53 -8.10 2.34
N PRO A 94 9.07 -8.81 3.39
CA PRO A 94 8.64 -10.19 3.24
C PRO A 94 7.38 -10.27 2.39
N GLU A 95 7.04 -11.49 1.99
CA GLU A 95 5.77 -11.78 1.34
C GLU A 95 4.58 -11.37 2.23
N LEU A 96 3.55 -10.76 1.62
CA LEU A 96 2.34 -10.36 2.32
C LEU A 96 1.48 -11.59 2.61
N THR A 97 1.52 -12.03 3.85
CA THR A 97 0.73 -13.15 4.37
C THR A 97 -0.05 -12.68 5.59
N LYS A 98 -0.99 -13.50 6.07
CA LYS A 98 -1.72 -13.20 7.33
C LYS A 98 -0.78 -13.03 8.53
N ALA A 99 0.45 -13.55 8.48
CA ALA A 99 1.43 -13.41 9.55
C ALA A 99 2.20 -12.07 9.48
N THR A 100 2.45 -11.54 8.29
CA THR A 100 3.24 -10.30 8.09
C THR A 100 2.37 -9.06 8.00
N TYR A 101 1.14 -9.19 7.49
CA TYR A 101 0.23 -8.07 7.25
C TYR A 101 -1.24 -8.43 7.54
N THR A 102 -2.01 -7.44 8.00
CA THR A 102 -3.45 -7.61 8.19
C THR A 102 -4.23 -6.30 8.06
N PHE A 103 -5.50 -6.43 7.70
CA PHE A 103 -6.48 -5.36 7.75
C PHE A 103 -7.43 -5.59 8.92
N TYR A 104 -7.37 -4.72 9.93
CA TYR A 104 -8.39 -4.68 10.97
C TYR A 104 -9.59 -3.91 10.46
N ARG A 105 -10.80 -4.44 10.66
CA ARG A 105 -12.05 -3.75 10.37
C ARG A 105 -12.59 -3.16 11.67
N GLY A 106 -12.75 -1.85 11.70
CA GLY A 106 -13.40 -1.17 12.82
C GLY A 106 -14.91 -1.22 12.70
N SER A 107 -15.61 -0.93 13.80
CA SER A 107 -17.05 -0.69 13.80
C SER A 107 -17.37 0.80 13.77
N LYS A 108 -18.54 1.12 13.23
CA LYS A 108 -19.17 2.44 13.37
C LYS A 108 -20.63 2.25 13.77
N LYS A 109 -21.14 3.12 14.64
CA LYS A 109 -22.56 3.16 14.97
C LYS A 109 -23.34 3.79 13.81
N VAL A 110 -24.33 3.08 13.29
CA VAL A 110 -25.18 3.49 12.18
C VAL A 110 -26.62 3.59 12.68
N PRO A 111 -27.34 4.68 12.39
CA PRO A 111 -28.76 4.78 12.72
C PRO A 111 -29.56 3.68 11.98
N THR A 112 -30.43 2.98 12.70
CA THR A 112 -31.39 2.02 12.12
C THR A 112 -32.75 2.66 11.86
N GLN A 113 -33.04 3.80 12.51
CA GLN A 113 -34.28 4.54 12.36
C GLN A 113 -33.97 6.04 12.25
N PHE A 114 -34.75 6.73 11.42
CA PHE A 114 -34.70 8.17 11.24
C PHE A 114 -36.06 8.78 11.61
N GLY A 115 -36.06 9.84 12.42
CA GLY A 115 -37.28 10.52 12.87
C GLY A 115 -37.24 10.94 14.34
N PRO A 116 -38.30 11.60 14.85
CA PRO A 116 -38.39 11.99 16.25
C PRO A 116 -38.51 10.75 17.15
N LEU A 117 -37.61 10.63 18.12
CA LEU A 117 -37.62 9.56 19.12
C LEU A 117 -38.11 10.12 20.46
N PRO A 118 -38.97 9.38 21.19
CA PRO A 118 -39.67 9.91 22.36
C PRO A 118 -38.77 10.08 23.59
N THR A 119 -37.63 9.38 23.66
CA THR A 119 -36.71 9.41 24.81
C THR A 119 -35.24 9.29 24.36
N GLY A 120 -34.31 9.76 25.20
CA GLY A 120 -32.87 9.59 24.96
C GLY A 120 -32.41 8.13 24.94
N GLU A 121 -33.08 7.24 25.68
CA GLU A 121 -32.81 5.80 25.65
C GLU A 121 -33.26 5.14 24.33
N ALA A 122 -34.39 5.59 23.77
CA ALA A 122 -34.84 5.16 22.45
C ALA A 122 -33.86 5.63 21.37
N ALA A 123 -33.31 6.83 21.51
CA ALA A 123 -32.24 7.34 20.64
C ALA A 123 -30.98 6.47 20.71
N LEU A 124 -30.56 6.04 21.89
CA LEU A 124 -29.37 5.18 22.01
C LEU A 124 -29.57 3.79 21.41
N LYS A 125 -30.79 3.22 21.51
CA LYS A 125 -31.16 1.93 20.90
C LYS A 125 -31.38 1.98 19.39
N ALA A 126 -31.56 3.17 18.82
CA ALA A 126 -31.75 3.37 17.38
C ALA A 126 -30.45 3.30 16.56
N TYR A 127 -29.36 2.78 17.14
CA TYR A 127 -28.09 2.57 16.46
C TYR A 127 -27.70 1.10 16.46
N SER A 128 -27.19 0.61 15.33
CA SER A 128 -26.51 -0.69 15.23
C SER A 128 -25.03 -0.49 14.95
N GLU A 129 -24.19 -1.39 15.47
CA GLU A 129 -22.77 -1.41 15.13
C GLU A 129 -22.56 -2.15 13.81
N VAL A 130 -22.01 -1.45 12.82
CA VAL A 130 -21.67 -2.01 11.51
C VAL A 130 -20.16 -2.06 11.36
N PHE A 131 -19.63 -3.24 11.10
CA PHE A 131 -18.19 -3.47 10.92
C PHE A 131 -17.76 -3.30 9.47
N GLY A 132 -16.68 -2.54 9.24
CA GLY A 132 -16.09 -2.36 7.93
C GLY A 132 -16.84 -1.35 7.07
N ARG A 133 -17.35 -1.81 5.92
CA ARG A 133 -18.00 -0.96 4.91
C ARG A 133 -19.51 -0.90 5.16
N GLY A 134 -20.07 0.30 5.08
CA GLY A 134 -21.51 0.49 5.15
C GLY A 134 -21.94 1.74 4.41
N ARG A 135 -23.24 1.83 4.16
CA ARG A 135 -23.86 2.97 3.48
C ARG A 135 -25.29 3.14 4.02
N TYR A 136 -25.72 4.37 4.23
CA TYR A 136 -27.10 4.68 4.56
C TYR A 136 -27.45 6.06 3.98
N ALA A 137 -28.73 6.29 3.73
CA ALA A 137 -29.22 7.56 3.22
C ALA A 137 -30.30 8.12 4.14
N TYR A 138 -30.37 9.45 4.25
CA TYR A 138 -31.38 10.14 5.04
C TYR A 138 -31.73 11.51 4.43
N ILE A 139 -32.88 12.05 4.82
CA ILE A 139 -33.31 13.41 4.47
C ILE A 139 -33.13 14.27 5.72
N PRO A 140 -32.33 15.35 5.69
CA PRO A 140 -32.12 16.21 6.85
C PRO A 140 -33.42 16.95 7.20
N MET A 141 -33.80 16.93 8.48
CA MET A 141 -34.94 17.72 8.96
C MET A 141 -34.53 19.20 9.10
N GLY A 142 -35.32 20.12 8.54
CA GLY A 142 -35.12 21.57 8.70
C GLY A 142 -34.25 22.28 7.67
N GLY A 143 -34.07 21.71 6.47
CA GLY A 143 -33.35 22.36 5.36
C GLY A 143 -33.95 22.08 3.98
N THR A 144 -33.27 22.48 2.91
CA THR A 144 -33.65 22.18 1.53
C THR A 144 -33.80 20.66 1.33
N PHE A 145 -34.86 20.23 0.66
CA PHE A 145 -35.07 18.82 0.31
C PHE A 145 -33.90 18.28 -0.50
N ARG A 146 -33.09 17.45 0.15
CA ARG A 146 -31.97 16.71 -0.45
C ARG A 146 -31.84 15.36 0.23
N ILE A 147 -31.49 14.34 -0.54
CA ILE A 147 -31.13 13.02 0.01
C ILE A 147 -29.63 13.05 0.27
N ILE A 148 -29.23 12.89 1.53
CA ILE A 148 -27.83 12.75 1.91
C ILE A 148 -27.53 11.27 1.95
N ASP A 149 -26.60 10.84 1.10
CA ASP A 149 -26.06 9.50 1.10
C ASP A 149 -24.71 9.48 1.82
N VAL A 150 -24.59 8.65 2.84
CA VAL A 150 -23.40 8.50 3.67
C VAL A 150 -22.82 7.12 3.43
N ALA A 151 -21.70 7.06 2.71
CA ALA A 151 -20.86 5.88 2.62
C ALA A 151 -19.72 5.97 3.63
N PHE A 152 -19.39 4.86 4.29
CA PHE A 152 -18.25 4.79 5.20
C PHE A 152 -17.52 3.47 5.08
N THR A 153 -16.24 3.51 5.42
CA THR A 153 -15.42 2.32 5.61
C THR A 153 -14.46 2.60 6.75
N THR A 154 -14.38 1.69 7.72
CA THR A 154 -13.44 1.81 8.84
C THR A 154 -12.48 0.63 8.80
N PHE A 155 -11.23 0.91 8.47
CA PHE A 155 -10.18 -0.10 8.45
C PHE A 155 -8.85 0.48 8.90
N LEU A 156 -7.99 -0.37 9.45
CA LEU A 156 -6.61 -0.07 9.79
C LEU A 156 -5.72 -1.14 9.17
N SER A 157 -4.89 -0.73 8.20
CA SER A 157 -3.81 -1.56 7.69
C SER A 157 -2.70 -1.63 8.73
N ARG A 158 -2.19 -2.83 9.00
CA ARG A 158 -1.08 -3.02 9.94
C ARG A 158 -0.09 -4.05 9.41
N PHE A 159 1.16 -3.62 9.31
CA PHE A 159 2.30 -4.54 9.29
C PHE A 159 2.53 -5.08 10.70
N LYS A 160 2.44 -6.40 10.84
CA LYS A 160 2.60 -7.08 12.13
C LYS A 160 4.06 -7.11 12.58
N VAL A 161 4.98 -7.13 11.62
CA VAL A 161 6.43 -7.21 11.86
C VAL A 161 7.11 -6.04 11.13
N PRO A 162 7.08 -4.83 11.69
CA PRO A 162 7.63 -3.64 11.03
C PRO A 162 9.15 -3.74 10.80
N GLY A 163 9.89 -4.42 11.69
CA GLY A 163 11.33 -4.63 11.53
C GLY A 163 11.72 -5.51 10.33
N ALA A 164 10.76 -6.16 9.66
CA ALA A 164 11.02 -6.95 8.46
C ALA A 164 11.00 -6.09 7.17
N VAL A 165 10.73 -4.78 7.30
CA VAL A 165 10.73 -3.83 6.19
C VAL A 165 12.02 -3.02 6.20
N TYR A 166 12.72 -3.00 5.08
CA TYR A 166 13.98 -2.27 4.94
C TYR A 166 13.86 -1.26 3.80
N LEU A 167 14.33 -0.06 4.07
CA LEU A 167 14.30 1.06 3.12
C LEU A 167 15.72 1.29 2.64
N LEU A 168 15.89 1.38 1.32
CA LEU A 168 17.11 1.80 0.67
C LEU A 168 16.79 3.06 -0.12
N ASP A 169 17.34 4.18 0.35
CA ASP A 169 17.37 5.43 -0.40
C ASP A 169 18.55 5.39 -1.36
N THR A 170 18.31 5.73 -2.63
CA THR A 170 19.29 5.70 -3.72
C THR A 170 19.58 7.09 -4.29
N THR A 171 19.10 8.14 -3.61
CA THR A 171 19.46 9.52 -3.91
C THR A 171 20.99 9.68 -3.84
N PRO A 172 21.64 10.25 -4.88
CA PRO A 172 23.09 10.50 -4.90
C PRO A 172 23.60 11.40 -3.77
#